data_AF-A0A7W0NIS5-F1
#
_entry.id   AF-A0A7W0NIS5-F1
#
_cell.length_a   1.000
_cell.length_b   1.000
_cell.length_c   1.000
_cell.angle_alpha   90.00
_cell.angle_beta   90.00
_cell.angle_gamma   90.00
#
_symmetry.space_group_name_H-M   'P 1'
#
loop_
_entity.id
_entity.type
_entity.pdbx_description
1 polymer ?
#
loop_
_entity_poly.entity_id
_entity_poly.type
_entity_poly.pdbx_seq_one_letter_code
_entity_poly.pdbx_strand_id
1 'polypeptide(L)'
;MRHRFTTLIAVSVAALTLASSAFAFDCIRVSSSLQGLQASTKSGKWLLLNFSTATGARQTFASVIEQEITPAQADCFVTEYAKAQQPLYFAIGIGVAGPNGVLAHLNPNTKVLSDGKGIDHLEAGGIFPAFAAASITCGIPLEEE
;
A
#
# COMPACT_ATOMS: atom_id res chain seq x y z
N MET A 1 -20.29 -11.80 27.55
CA MET A 1 -19.14 -11.92 26.62
C MET A 1 -19.13 -10.86 25.51
N ARG A 2 -20.28 -10.41 24.97
CA ARG A 2 -20.33 -9.41 23.87
C ARG A 2 -19.55 -8.12 24.15
N HIS A 3 -19.68 -7.53 25.34
CA HIS A 3 -18.98 -6.27 25.66
C HIS A 3 -17.45 -6.38 25.72
N ARG A 4 -16.90 -7.54 26.11
CA ARG A 4 -15.43 -7.74 26.16
C ARG A 4 -14.82 -7.81 24.76
N PHE A 5 -15.53 -8.42 23.82
CA PHE A 5 -15.16 -8.43 22.40
C PHE A 5 -15.26 -7.04 21.78
N THR A 6 -16.32 -6.29 22.09
CA THR A 6 -16.47 -4.91 21.57
C THR A 6 -15.38 -3.97 22.11
N THR A 7 -14.99 -4.12 23.38
CA THR A 7 -13.90 -3.32 23.96
C THR A 7 -12.53 -3.71 23.39
N LEU A 8 -12.28 -4.99 23.12
CA LEU A 8 -11.04 -5.43 22.47
C LEU A 8 -10.92 -4.87 21.04
N ILE A 9 -11.99 -4.94 20.24
CA ILE A 9 -12.00 -4.37 18.88
C ILE A 9 -11.80 -2.85 18.93
N ALA A 10 -12.45 -2.15 19.86
CA ALA A 10 -12.28 -0.70 20.00
C ALA A 10 -10.85 -0.31 20.41
N VAL A 11 -10.20 -1.10 21.27
CA VAL A 11 -8.81 -0.88 21.70
C VAL A 11 -7.83 -1.19 20.57
N SER A 12 -8.07 -2.25 19.78
CA SER A 12 -7.24 -2.57 18.61
C SER A 12 -7.33 -1.49 17.52
N VAL A 13 -8.53 -0.99 17.22
CA VAL A 13 -8.73 0.12 16.27
C VAL A 13 -8.08 1.41 16.79
N ALA A 14 -8.17 1.69 18.09
CA ALA A 14 -7.49 2.82 18.71
C ALA A 14 -5.95 2.67 18.70
N ALA A 15 -5.43 1.46 18.87
CA ALA A 15 -4.00 1.19 18.81
C ALA A 15 -3.45 1.30 17.37
N LEU A 16 -4.18 0.82 16.37
CA LEU A 16 -3.82 1.00 14.95
C LEU A 16 -3.81 2.49 14.56
N THR A 17 -4.77 3.27 15.06
CA THR A 17 -4.84 4.72 14.77
C THR A 17 -3.83 5.56 15.54
N LEU A 18 -3.23 5.03 16.63
CA LEU A 18 -2.18 5.70 17.40
C LEU A 18 -0.75 5.28 16.99
N ALA A 19 -0.60 4.19 16.24
CA ALA A 19 0.67 3.78 15.64
C ALA A 19 1.05 4.62 14.39
N SER A 20 0.25 5.63 14.03
CA SER A 20 0.46 6.57 12.93
C SER A 20 1.62 7.57 13.17
N SER A 21 2.56 7.26 14.06
CA SER A 21 3.76 8.06 14.26
C SER A 21 4.74 7.82 13.11
N ALA A 22 4.51 8.51 11.98
CA ALA A 22 5.45 8.86 10.91
C ALA A 22 6.65 7.90 10.77
N PHE A 23 6.37 6.62 10.56
CA PHE A 23 7.41 5.70 10.11
C PHE A 23 7.62 5.92 8.62
N ALA A 24 8.83 5.69 8.14
CA ALA A 24 9.21 5.83 6.73
C ALA A 24 8.37 4.99 5.73
N PHE A 25 7.45 4.16 6.22
CA PHE A 25 6.44 3.39 5.48
C PHE A 25 5.27 4.26 4.98
N ASP A 26 5.18 5.50 5.44
CA ASP A 26 4.07 6.38 5.11
C ASP A 26 4.14 6.88 3.66
N CYS A 27 5.28 6.84 2.98
CA CYS A 27 5.40 7.37 1.62
C CYS A 27 5.18 6.30 0.53
N ILE A 28 4.15 6.47 -0.29
CA ILE A 28 4.00 5.80 -1.59
C ILE A 28 4.53 6.67 -2.73
N ARG A 29 5.04 6.02 -3.77
CA ARG A 29 5.32 6.63 -5.06
C ARG A 29 4.35 6.11 -6.10
N VAL A 30 3.63 7.01 -6.75
CA VAL A 30 2.69 6.70 -7.83
C VAL A 30 3.14 7.41 -9.11
N SER A 31 2.99 6.73 -10.24
CA SER A 31 3.37 7.22 -11.57
C SER A 31 2.22 7.03 -12.54
N SER A 32 2.19 7.80 -13.63
CA SER A 32 1.23 7.63 -14.72
C SER A 32 1.52 6.42 -15.62
N SER A 33 2.68 5.78 -15.46
CA SER A 33 3.05 4.52 -16.13
C SER A 33 3.91 3.63 -15.24
N LEU A 34 3.78 2.31 -15.42
CA LEU A 34 4.61 1.30 -14.73
C LEU A 34 6.10 1.47 -15.08
N GLN A 35 6.43 1.74 -16.34
CA GLN A 35 7.80 2.00 -16.76
C GLN A 35 8.38 3.24 -16.07
N GLY A 36 7.58 4.31 -15.95
CA GLY A 36 7.96 5.51 -15.21
C GLY A 36 8.16 5.22 -13.73
N LEU A 37 7.29 4.41 -13.12
CA LEU A 37 7.44 3.99 -11.72
C LEU A 37 8.77 3.26 -11.52
N GLN A 38 9.01 2.20 -12.29
CA GLN A 38 10.22 1.39 -12.25
C GLN A 38 11.49 2.22 -12.47
N ALA A 39 11.49 3.14 -13.45
CA ALA A 39 12.63 4.01 -13.71
C ALA A 39 12.93 4.93 -12.51
N SER A 40 11.88 5.37 -11.84
CA SER A 40 11.95 6.36 -10.77
C SER A 40 12.27 5.77 -9.38
N THR A 41 12.19 4.45 -9.25
CA THR A 41 12.48 3.68 -8.03
C THR A 41 13.73 2.82 -8.16
N LYS A 42 14.53 3.00 -9.23
CA LYS A 42 15.82 2.29 -9.41
C LYS A 42 16.84 2.55 -8.31
N SER A 43 16.71 3.68 -7.62
CA SER A 43 17.55 4.08 -6.50
C SER A 43 16.71 4.31 -5.24
N GLY A 44 17.31 4.04 -4.08
CA GLY A 44 16.60 4.02 -2.80
C GLY A 44 15.99 2.65 -2.50
N LYS A 45 15.41 2.53 -1.30
CA LYS A 45 14.79 1.28 -0.81
C LYS A 45 13.28 1.32 -1.10
N TRP A 46 12.89 0.91 -2.30
CA TRP A 46 11.48 0.89 -2.72
C TRP A 46 11.00 -0.53 -2.95
N LEU A 47 9.82 -0.87 -2.42
CA LEU A 47 9.08 -2.06 -2.78
C LEU A 47 8.10 -1.71 -3.88
N LEU A 48 8.12 -2.42 -5.01
CA LEU A 48 7.13 -2.21 -6.07
C LEU A 48 5.95 -3.16 -5.90
N LEU A 49 4.76 -2.59 -5.94
CA LEU A 49 3.49 -3.31 -5.95
C LEU A 49 2.82 -3.08 -7.30
N ASN A 50 2.37 -4.15 -7.92
CA ASN A 50 1.73 -4.13 -9.23
C ASN A 50 0.47 -4.99 -9.24
N PHE A 51 -0.68 -4.34 -9.12
CA PHE A 51 -2.00 -4.96 -9.17
C PHE A 51 -2.72 -4.73 -10.52
N SER A 52 -2.01 -4.25 -11.54
CA SER A 52 -2.59 -4.01 -12.88
C SER A 52 -2.87 -5.28 -13.67
N THR A 53 -2.23 -6.40 -13.31
CA THR A 53 -2.38 -7.71 -13.97
C THR A 53 -2.27 -8.82 -12.94
N ALA A 54 -2.90 -9.97 -13.19
CA ALA A 54 -2.80 -11.12 -12.29
C ALA A 54 -1.35 -11.59 -12.10
N THR A 55 -0.53 -11.57 -13.17
CA THR A 55 0.91 -11.87 -13.07
C THR A 55 1.63 -10.89 -12.15
N GLY A 56 1.37 -9.59 -12.29
CA GLY A 56 1.94 -8.57 -11.41
C GLY A 56 1.50 -8.76 -9.96
N ALA A 57 0.22 -9.08 -9.74
CA ALA A 57 -0.31 -9.29 -8.40
C ALA A 57 0.36 -10.50 -7.75
N ARG A 58 0.46 -11.64 -8.45
CA ARG A 58 1.18 -12.82 -7.95
C ARG A 58 2.63 -12.52 -7.60
N GLN A 59 3.33 -11.76 -8.44
CA GLN A 59 4.70 -11.35 -8.16
C GLN A 59 4.78 -10.46 -6.92
N THR A 60 3.84 -9.52 -6.77
CA THR A 60 3.76 -8.65 -5.58
C THR A 60 3.50 -9.47 -4.31
N PHE A 61 2.52 -10.38 -4.36
CA PHE A 61 2.19 -11.26 -3.24
C PHE A 61 3.39 -12.13 -2.83
N ALA A 62 4.07 -12.76 -3.80
CA ALA A 62 5.22 -13.61 -3.50
C ALA A 62 6.47 -12.84 -3.01
N SER A 63 6.75 -11.67 -3.57
CA SER A 63 8.03 -10.95 -3.31
C SER A 63 7.96 -9.84 -2.27
N VAL A 64 6.76 -9.33 -1.97
CA VAL A 64 6.56 -8.21 -1.05
C VAL A 64 5.73 -8.61 0.16
N ILE A 65 4.67 -9.39 -0.06
CA ILE A 65 3.75 -9.85 1.00
C ILE A 65 4.18 -11.23 1.53
N GLU A 66 5.18 -11.85 0.90
CA GLU A 66 5.73 -13.17 1.27
C GLU A 66 4.67 -14.28 1.29
N GLN A 67 3.65 -14.13 0.43
CA GLN A 67 2.51 -15.04 0.35
C GLN A 67 2.31 -15.52 -1.09
N GLU A 68 2.22 -16.83 -1.28
CA GLU A 68 1.81 -17.39 -2.57
C GLU A 68 0.30 -17.36 -2.72
N ILE A 69 -0.19 -16.82 -3.84
CA ILE A 69 -1.61 -16.85 -4.22
C ILE A 69 -1.80 -17.62 -5.52
N THR A 70 -2.93 -18.33 -5.60
CA THR A 70 -3.31 -19.09 -6.80
C THR A 70 -3.63 -18.17 -7.99
N PRO A 71 -3.59 -18.66 -9.24
CA PRO A 71 -4.02 -17.89 -10.40
C PRO A 71 -5.45 -17.35 -10.26
N ALA A 72 -6.39 -18.17 -9.76
CA ALA A 72 -7.78 -17.77 -9.57
C ALA A 72 -7.92 -16.64 -8.52
N GLN A 73 -7.15 -16.71 -7.42
CA GLN A 73 -7.12 -15.64 -6.42
C GLN A 73 -6.55 -14.35 -7.01
N ALA A 74 -5.50 -14.43 -7.83
CA ALA A 74 -4.89 -13.26 -8.46
C ALA A 74 -5.84 -12.59 -9.47
N ASP A 75 -6.53 -13.36 -10.30
CA ASP A 75 -7.53 -12.85 -11.26
C ASP A 75 -8.70 -12.18 -10.54
N CYS A 76 -9.19 -12.80 -9.47
CA CYS A 76 -10.21 -12.20 -8.61
C CYS A 76 -9.69 -10.89 -7.99
N PHE A 77 -8.49 -10.93 -7.39
CA PHE A 77 -7.93 -9.80 -6.65
C PHE A 77 -7.79 -8.55 -7.51
N VAL A 78 -7.22 -8.67 -8.72
CA VAL A 78 -7.05 -7.51 -9.60
C VAL A 78 -8.38 -6.94 -10.08
N THR A 79 -9.39 -7.80 -10.23
CA THR A 79 -10.75 -7.39 -10.60
C THR A 79 -11.42 -6.63 -9.45
N GLU A 80 -11.34 -7.13 -8.23
CA GLU A 80 -11.93 -6.49 -7.06
C GLU A 80 -11.19 -5.20 -6.68
N TYR A 81 -9.86 -5.22 -6.68
CA TYR A 81 -9.03 -4.05 -6.36
C TYR A 81 -9.28 -2.89 -7.33
N ALA A 82 -9.46 -3.17 -8.63
CA ALA A 82 -9.74 -2.14 -9.63
C ALA A 82 -11.06 -1.38 -9.37
N LYS A 83 -12.03 -1.99 -8.67
CA LYS A 83 -13.31 -1.32 -8.30
C LYS A 83 -13.11 -0.19 -7.29
N ALA A 84 -12.04 -0.25 -6.49
CA ALA A 84 -11.74 0.76 -5.49
C ALA A 84 -11.16 2.05 -6.09
N GLN A 85 -10.88 2.08 -7.41
CA GLN A 85 -10.28 3.21 -8.13
C GLN A 85 -8.94 3.69 -7.53
N GLN A 86 -8.25 2.79 -6.83
CA GLN A 86 -6.93 3.02 -6.26
C GLN A 86 -5.82 2.85 -7.31
N PRO A 87 -4.60 3.38 -7.06
CA PRO A 87 -3.47 3.13 -7.94
C PRO A 87 -3.24 1.63 -8.16
N LEU A 88 -3.26 1.21 -9.42
CA LEU A 88 -3.03 -0.19 -9.82
C LEU A 88 -1.55 -0.60 -9.70
N TYR A 89 -0.65 0.35 -9.56
CA TYR A 89 0.77 0.11 -9.32
C TYR A 89 1.35 1.30 -8.57
N PHE A 90 2.17 1.02 -7.58
CA PHE A 90 2.81 2.02 -6.73
C PHE A 90 4.04 1.42 -6.07
N ALA A 91 4.86 2.24 -5.45
CA ALA A 91 5.99 1.77 -4.68
C ALA A 91 5.96 2.28 -3.24
N ILE A 92 6.24 1.44 -2.27
CA ILE A 92 6.34 1.82 -0.85
C ILE A 92 7.81 2.05 -0.52
N GLY A 93 8.11 3.17 0.14
CA GLY A 93 9.44 3.43 0.66
C GLY A 93 9.74 2.64 1.93
N ILE A 94 10.85 1.91 2.00
CA ILE A 94 11.37 1.33 3.24
C ILE A 94 12.61 2.12 3.68
N GLY A 95 12.41 3.15 4.50
CA GLY A 95 13.55 3.96 4.97
C GLY A 95 14.17 4.79 3.83
N VAL A 96 13.34 5.29 2.92
CA VAL A 96 13.81 6.18 1.86
C VAL A 96 13.99 7.59 2.43
N ALA A 97 15.23 8.02 2.48
CA ALA A 97 15.61 9.40 2.80
C ALA A 97 16.10 10.08 1.52
N GLY A 98 15.54 11.26 1.21
CA GLY A 98 16.14 12.17 0.23
C GLY A 98 17.38 12.87 0.80
N PRO A 99 18.00 13.78 0.04
CA PRO A 99 19.03 14.67 0.57
C PRO A 99 18.56 15.33 1.89
N ASN A 100 19.44 15.40 2.89
CA ASN A 100 19.15 15.90 4.24
C ASN A 100 18.10 15.10 5.03
N GLY A 101 17.85 13.84 4.67
CA GLY A 101 16.89 13.00 5.40
C GLY A 101 15.44 13.19 4.98
N VAL A 102 15.15 14.12 4.07
CA VAL A 102 13.79 14.51 3.70
C VAL A 102 13.50 14.13 2.26
N LEU A 103 12.53 13.25 2.05
CA LEU A 103 11.97 12.99 0.73
C LEU A 103 11.34 14.27 0.16
N ALA A 104 11.65 14.59 -1.09
CA ALA A 104 11.15 15.79 -1.77
C ALA A 104 11.47 17.13 -1.05
N HIS A 105 12.62 17.23 -0.37
CA HIS A 105 13.08 18.43 0.36
C HIS A 105 13.03 19.76 -0.42
N LEU A 106 13.06 19.72 -1.76
CA LEU A 106 13.02 20.89 -2.64
C LEU A 106 11.63 21.16 -3.23
N ASN A 107 10.58 20.44 -2.81
CA ASN A 107 9.23 20.67 -3.28
C ASN A 107 8.65 21.95 -2.65
N PRO A 108 8.35 23.00 -3.43
CA PRO A 108 7.81 24.25 -2.89
C PRO A 108 6.36 24.11 -2.41
N ASN A 109 5.70 22.99 -2.70
CA ASN A 109 4.33 22.73 -2.27
C ASN A 109 4.32 22.27 -0.80
N THR A 110 3.75 23.10 0.08
CA THR A 110 3.61 22.82 1.52
C THR A 110 2.34 22.06 1.89
N LYS A 111 1.42 21.88 0.94
CA LYS A 111 0.27 20.99 1.10
C LYS A 111 0.66 19.59 0.67
N VAL A 112 0.68 18.71 1.66
CA VAL A 112 0.85 17.27 1.53
C VAL A 112 -0.38 16.74 0.79
N LEU A 113 -0.21 16.26 -0.44
CA LEU A 113 -1.31 15.75 -1.25
C LEU A 113 -1.58 14.29 -0.89
N SER A 114 -2.87 13.95 -0.82
CA SER A 114 -3.49 12.65 -0.54
C SER A 114 -4.37 12.21 -1.70
N ASP A 115 -3.90 12.43 -2.92
CA ASP A 115 -4.65 12.23 -4.16
C ASP A 115 -4.16 11.02 -4.98
N GLY A 116 -3.26 10.23 -4.41
CA GLY A 116 -2.65 9.06 -5.02
C GLY A 116 -1.67 9.40 -6.15
N LYS A 117 -1.01 10.56 -6.12
CA LYS A 117 -0.08 10.97 -7.19
C LYS A 117 1.28 11.40 -6.65
N GLY A 118 2.34 11.11 -7.42
CA GLY A 118 3.69 11.56 -7.07
C GLY A 118 4.22 10.85 -5.83
N ILE A 119 4.58 11.60 -4.79
CA ILE A 119 4.90 11.08 -3.46
C ILE A 119 3.74 11.43 -2.54
N ASP A 120 3.13 10.43 -1.92
CA ASP A 120 1.88 10.54 -1.18
C ASP A 120 1.92 9.68 0.10
N HIS A 121 0.99 9.90 1.03
CA HIS A 121 0.79 9.13 2.25
C HIS A 121 -0.02 7.84 2.00
N LEU A 122 0.54 6.69 2.37
CA LEU A 122 -0.10 5.37 2.24
C LEU A 122 -1.46 5.33 2.97
N GLU A 123 -1.52 5.91 4.16
CA GLU A 123 -2.72 5.92 5.00
C GLU A 123 -3.79 6.91 4.50
N ALA A 124 -3.41 7.91 3.72
CA ALA A 124 -4.33 8.93 3.24
C ALA A 124 -5.06 8.53 1.95
N GLY A 125 -4.56 7.53 1.21
CA GLY A 125 -5.04 7.16 -0.12
C GLY A 125 -6.17 6.12 -0.16
N GLY A 126 -6.45 5.38 0.91
CA GLY A 126 -7.43 4.27 0.89
C GLY A 126 -6.93 2.98 0.21
N ILE A 127 -5.63 2.88 -0.06
CA ILE A 127 -4.98 1.70 -0.66
C ILE A 127 -5.10 0.48 0.24
N PHE A 128 -4.81 0.63 1.54
CA PHE A 128 -4.87 -0.48 2.49
C PHE A 128 -6.28 -1.07 2.65
N PRO A 129 -7.35 -0.28 2.87
CA PRO A 129 -8.70 -0.84 2.93
C PRO A 129 -9.15 -1.44 1.59
N ALA A 130 -8.72 -0.91 0.44
CA ALA A 130 -8.98 -1.51 -0.87
C ALA A 130 -8.29 -2.87 -1.04
N PHE A 131 -7.01 -2.95 -0.65
CA PHE A 131 -6.25 -4.19 -0.63
C PHE A 131 -6.93 -5.24 0.26
N ALA A 132 -7.25 -4.88 1.51
CA ALA A 132 -7.88 -5.79 2.46
C ALA A 132 -9.25 -6.29 1.97
N ALA A 133 -10.09 -5.38 1.44
CA ALA A 133 -11.39 -5.75 0.90
C ALA A 133 -11.31 -6.71 -0.30
N ALA A 134 -10.37 -6.47 -1.22
CA ALA A 134 -10.13 -7.35 -2.36
C ALA A 134 -9.61 -8.73 -1.90
N SER A 135 -8.66 -8.76 -0.98
CA SER A 135 -8.11 -10.01 -0.42
C SER A 135 -9.18 -10.86 0.27
N ILE A 136 -10.00 -10.26 1.13
CA ILE A 136 -11.11 -10.96 1.82
C ILE A 136 -12.11 -11.51 0.78
N THR A 137 -12.52 -10.69 -0.19
CA THR A 137 -13.49 -11.09 -1.22
C THR A 137 -12.98 -12.28 -2.05
N CYS A 138 -11.67 -12.32 -2.30
CA CYS A 138 -11.04 -13.35 -3.11
C CYS A 138 -10.50 -14.54 -2.32
N GLY A 139 -10.80 -14.63 -1.02
CA GLY A 139 -10.35 -15.74 -0.16
C GLY A 139 -8.83 -15.81 -0.04
N ILE A 140 -8.15 -14.66 -0.06
CA ILE A 140 -6.72 -14.53 0.23
C ILE A 140 -6.60 -14.28 1.73
N PRO A 141 -6.01 -15.20 2.52
CA PRO A 141 -5.84 -14.98 3.94
C PRO A 141 -4.93 -13.78 4.17
N LEU A 142 -5.36 -12.87 5.04
CA LEU A 142 -4.53 -11.79 5.57
C LEU A 142 -4.05 -12.29 6.94
N GLU A 143 -2.75 -12.52 7.09
CA GLU A 143 -2.20 -12.87 8.40
C GLU A 143 -2.32 -11.64 9.31
N GLU A 144 -3.10 -11.76 10.38
CA GLU A 144 -3.10 -10.81 11.49
C GLU A 144 -1.91 -11.18 12.39
N GLU A 145 -0.79 -10.45 12.28
CA GLU A 145 0.22 -10.42 13.37
C GLU A 145 -0.24 -9.51 14.52
#